data_AF-A0AA90SSB7-F1
#
_entry.id   AF-A0AA90SSB7-F1
#
_cell.length_a   1.000
_cell.length_b   1.000
_cell.length_c   1.000
_cell.angle_alpha   90.00
_cell.angle_beta   90.00
_cell.angle_gamma   90.00
#
_symmetry.space_group_name_H-M   'P 1'
#
loop_
_entity.id
_entity.type
_entity.pdbx_description
1 polymer ?
#
loop_
_entity_poly.entity_id
_entity_poly.type
_entity_poly.pdbx_seq_one_letter_code
_entity_poly.pdbx_strand_id
1 'polypeptide(L)'
;MKLKKFSRQFHIYVSVFLLPMALLFAITGIVYILGVNQDFGATKQKWVIEETIPQEKQFDYLIDFMRKNNISFPQNIEPKQYRGTLMIGSAKYAVTINSQEGKTIIQSIKRSFLGNMIMLHKAKAKWYFDILSIAFGLALVLFYVSGVIMTAFCKNNRKEILISLVLGFIVTAILAYISL
;
A
#
# COMPACT_ATOMS: atom_id res chain seq x y z
N MET A 1 27.66 15.59 23.84
CA MET A 1 26.90 16.80 23.42
C MET A 1 26.56 16.83 21.92
N LYS A 2 27.51 16.51 21.01
CA LYS A 2 27.30 16.51 19.55
C LYS A 2 26.19 15.54 19.09
N LEU A 3 26.18 14.30 19.59
CA LEU A 3 25.21 13.26 19.20
C LEU A 3 23.75 13.64 19.54
N LYS A 4 23.51 14.22 20.73
CA LYS A 4 22.17 14.66 21.15
C LYS A 4 21.65 15.80 20.27
N LYS A 5 22.51 16.76 19.92
CA LYS A 5 22.17 17.87 19.03
C LYS A 5 21.83 17.36 17.63
N PHE A 6 22.65 16.45 17.09
CA PHE A 6 22.41 15.81 15.79
C PHE A 6 21.10 15.02 15.79
N SER A 7 20.90 14.15 16.78
CA SER A 7 19.69 13.34 16.94
C SER A 7 18.42 14.20 16.98
N ARG A 8 18.44 15.32 17.69
CA ARG A 8 17.32 16.28 17.73
C ARG A 8 17.07 16.94 16.38
N GLN A 9 18.11 17.40 15.70
CA GLN A 9 17.96 18.03 14.37
C GLN A 9 17.44 17.03 13.34
N PHE A 10 18.03 15.84 13.28
CA PHE A 10 17.54 14.74 12.43
C PHE A 10 16.06 14.46 12.71
N HIS A 11 15.71 14.27 13.99
CA HIS A 11 14.35 13.95 14.39
C HIS A 11 13.36 15.02 13.95
N ILE A 12 13.66 16.31 14.15
CA ILE A 12 12.75 17.40 13.76
C ILE A 12 12.65 17.52 12.23
N TYR A 13 13.77 17.69 11.53
CA TYR A 13 13.72 18.01 10.10
C TYR A 13 13.22 16.84 9.25
N VAL A 14 13.69 15.63 9.54
CA VAL A 14 13.32 14.46 8.75
C VAL A 14 11.89 14.01 9.08
N SER A 15 11.42 14.17 10.33
CA SER A 15 10.03 13.84 10.67
C SER A 15 9.04 14.78 10.01
N VAL A 16 9.31 16.08 9.96
CA VAL A 16 8.44 17.06 9.29
C VAL A 16 8.44 16.82 7.78
N PHE A 17 9.60 16.52 7.18
CA PHE A 17 9.68 16.17 5.76
C PHE A 17 8.85 14.90 5.43
N LEU A 18 8.90 13.88 6.30
CA LEU A 18 8.19 12.62 6.11
C LEU A 18 6.77 12.61 6.72
N LEU A 19 6.31 13.71 7.31
CA LEU A 19 5.00 13.80 7.94
C LEU A 19 3.84 13.42 6.98
N PRO A 20 3.84 13.84 5.70
CA PRO A 20 2.79 13.40 4.77
C PRO A 20 2.76 11.89 4.58
N MET A 21 3.92 11.22 4.55
CA MET A 21 4.01 9.76 4.47
C MET A 21 3.51 9.10 5.76
N ALA A 22 3.88 9.65 6.92
CA ALA A 22 3.41 9.16 8.20
C ALA A 22 1.89 9.23 8.32
N LEU A 23 1.28 10.35 7.91
CA LEU A 23 -0.18 10.51 7.89
C LEU A 23 -0.82 9.54 6.90
N LEU A 24 -0.29 9.42 5.67
CA LEU A 24 -0.81 8.49 4.68
C LEU A 24 -0.82 7.06 5.22
N PHE A 25 0.31 6.57 5.74
CA PHE A 25 0.45 5.20 6.22
C PHE A 25 -0.39 4.94 7.48
N ALA A 26 -0.41 5.87 8.44
CA ALA A 26 -1.20 5.74 9.66
C ALA A 26 -2.70 5.70 9.36
N ILE A 27 -3.21 6.67 8.59
CA ILE A 27 -4.64 6.76 8.27
C ILE A 27 -5.08 5.53 7.47
N THR A 28 -4.35 5.17 6.41
CA THR A 28 -4.73 4.02 5.59
C THR A 28 -4.57 2.68 6.32
N GLY A 29 -3.58 2.55 7.20
CA GLY A 29 -3.42 1.36 8.05
C GLY A 29 -4.58 1.18 9.02
N ILE A 30 -4.99 2.24 9.72
CA ILE A 30 -6.15 2.22 10.63
C ILE A 30 -7.41 1.86 9.84
N VAL A 31 -7.68 2.55 8.74
CA VAL A 31 -8.85 2.33 7.88
C VAL A 31 -8.87 0.89 7.35
N TYR A 32 -7.72 0.33 6.99
CA TYR A 32 -7.62 -1.05 6.52
C TYR A 32 -7.93 -2.07 7.63
N ILE A 33 -7.42 -1.85 8.85
CA ILE A 33 -7.73 -2.69 10.02
C ILE A 33 -9.22 -2.65 10.37
N LEU A 34 -9.88 -1.51 10.15
CA LEU A 34 -11.34 -1.36 10.31
C LEU A 34 -12.17 -2.01 9.18
N GLY A 35 -11.53 -2.75 8.27
CA GLY A 35 -12.20 -3.54 7.23
C GLY A 35 -12.40 -2.82 5.88
N VAL A 36 -11.93 -1.57 5.74
CA VAL A 36 -12.03 -0.82 4.49
C VAL A 36 -10.84 -1.14 3.59
N ASN A 37 -11.12 -1.80 2.46
CA ASN A 37 -10.08 -2.21 1.50
C ASN A 37 -9.92 -1.22 0.33
N GLN A 38 -8.97 -1.52 -0.57
CA GLN A 38 -8.64 -0.67 -1.72
C GLN A 38 -9.77 -0.51 -2.75
N ASP A 39 -10.82 -1.32 -2.67
CA ASP A 39 -11.97 -1.27 -3.58
C ASP A 39 -13.13 -0.45 -3.01
N PHE A 40 -13.00 0.09 -1.79
CA PHE A 40 -14.02 0.93 -1.18
C PHE A 40 -14.29 2.18 -2.02
N GLY A 41 -15.56 2.40 -2.39
CA GLY A 41 -15.98 3.48 -3.27
C GLY A 41 -15.42 3.37 -4.71
N ALA A 42 -14.90 2.22 -5.12
CA ALA A 42 -14.44 2.01 -6.49
C ALA A 42 -15.63 1.80 -7.45
N THR A 43 -15.55 2.40 -8.63
CA THR A 43 -16.49 2.11 -9.72
C THR A 43 -16.02 0.83 -10.41
N LYS A 44 -16.86 -0.20 -10.39
CA LYS A 44 -16.58 -1.50 -11.01
C LYS A 44 -17.61 -1.80 -12.09
N GLN A 45 -17.15 -2.31 -13.22
CA GLN A 45 -18.03 -2.87 -14.26
C GLN A 45 -17.55 -4.28 -14.58
N LYS A 46 -18.50 -5.19 -14.80
CA LYS A 46 -18.23 -6.59 -15.10
C LYS A 46 -19.03 -7.01 -16.32
N TRP A 47 -18.37 -7.65 -17.26
CA TRP A 47 -18.96 -8.25 -18.45
C TRP A 47 -18.63 -9.73 -18.46
N VAL A 48 -19.61 -10.55 -18.79
CA VAL A 48 -19.48 -12.00 -18.88
C VAL A 48 -19.80 -12.39 -20.31
N ILE A 49 -18.88 -13.11 -20.93
CA ILE A 49 -18.95 -13.61 -22.29
C ILE A 49 -19.03 -15.13 -22.20
N GLU A 50 -20.03 -15.74 -22.84
CA GLU A 50 -20.24 -17.19 -22.85
C GLU A 50 -19.36 -17.89 -23.89
N GLU A 51 -18.08 -17.53 -23.90
CA GLU A 51 -17.05 -18.13 -24.74
C GLU A 51 -15.72 -18.11 -23.99
N THR A 52 -14.88 -19.12 -24.19
CA THR A 52 -13.51 -19.14 -23.67
C THR A 52 -12.56 -18.54 -24.68
N ILE A 53 -11.96 -17.40 -24.33
CA ILE A 53 -10.99 -16.74 -25.19
C ILE A 53 -9.60 -17.29 -24.86
N PRO A 54 -8.85 -17.83 -25.84
CA PRO A 54 -7.49 -18.30 -25.63
C PRO A 54 -6.59 -17.18 -25.09
N GLN A 55 -5.72 -17.50 -24.13
CA GLN A 55 -4.83 -16.50 -23.49
C GLN A 55 -4.03 -15.68 -24.48
N GLU A 56 -3.58 -16.29 -25.57
CA GLU A 56 -2.79 -15.65 -26.63
C GLU A 56 -3.55 -14.56 -27.39
N LYS A 57 -4.89 -14.66 -27.42
CA LYS A 57 -5.78 -13.69 -28.09
C LYS A 57 -6.46 -12.72 -27.12
N GLN A 58 -6.27 -12.90 -25.80
CA GLN A 58 -6.97 -12.10 -24.79
C GLN A 58 -6.63 -10.61 -24.87
N PHE A 59 -5.39 -10.25 -25.22
CA PHE A 59 -5.00 -8.85 -25.32
C PHE A 59 -5.73 -8.14 -26.45
N ASP A 60 -5.63 -8.66 -27.68
CA ASP A 60 -6.27 -8.06 -28.85
C ASP A 60 -7.79 -8.03 -28.69
N TYR A 61 -8.37 -9.12 -28.17
CA TYR A 61 -9.80 -9.16 -27.86
C TYR A 61 -10.20 -8.09 -26.85
N LEU A 62 -9.42 -7.90 -25.77
CA LEU A 62 -9.71 -6.90 -24.75
C LEU A 62 -9.68 -5.48 -25.34
N ILE A 63 -8.69 -5.17 -26.19
CA ILE A 63 -8.59 -3.86 -26.85
C ILE A 63 -9.81 -3.61 -27.76
N ASP A 64 -10.19 -4.60 -28.57
CA ASP A 64 -11.35 -4.50 -29.45
C ASP A 64 -12.67 -4.40 -28.65
N PHE A 65 -12.79 -5.18 -27.57
CA PHE A 65 -13.94 -5.14 -26.67
C PHE A 65 -14.10 -3.74 -26.06
N MET A 66 -13.01 -3.14 -25.58
CA MET A 66 -13.03 -1.80 -25.02
C MET A 66 -13.41 -0.74 -26.05
N ARG A 67 -12.89 -0.84 -27.28
CA ARG A 67 -13.25 0.07 -28.38
C ARG A 67 -14.74 -0.04 -28.74
N LYS A 68 -15.25 -1.27 -28.93
CA LYS A 68 -16.65 -1.52 -29.29
C LYS A 68 -17.64 -1.06 -28.22
N ASN A 69 -17.28 -1.20 -26.94
CA ASN A 69 -18.14 -0.84 -25.81
C ASN A 69 -17.88 0.57 -25.26
N ASN A 70 -17.09 1.41 -25.96
CA ASN A 70 -16.73 2.77 -25.54
C ASN A 70 -16.15 2.84 -24.11
N ILE A 71 -15.37 1.83 -23.71
CA ILE A 71 -14.72 1.79 -22.40
C ILE A 71 -13.42 2.59 -22.48
N SER A 72 -13.22 3.53 -21.55
CA SER A 72 -12.01 4.35 -21.52
C SER A 72 -10.75 3.48 -21.38
N PHE A 73 -9.74 3.75 -22.21
CA PHE A 73 -8.44 3.10 -22.10
C PHE A 73 -7.66 3.61 -20.88
N PRO A 74 -6.95 2.72 -20.16
CA PRO A 74 -6.03 3.15 -19.12
C PRO A 74 -4.80 3.84 -19.74
N GLN A 75 -4.11 4.65 -18.94
CA GLN A 75 -2.89 5.36 -19.38
C GLN A 75 -1.75 4.42 -19.82
N ASN A 76 -1.65 3.24 -19.19
CA ASN A 76 -0.69 2.22 -19.61
C ASN A 76 -1.46 1.00 -20.10
N ILE A 77 -1.21 0.61 -21.35
CA ILE A 77 -1.82 -0.54 -21.99
C ILE A 77 -0.91 -1.77 -22.02
N GLU A 78 0.30 -1.69 -21.46
CA GLU A 78 1.20 -2.84 -21.37
C GLU A 78 0.51 -4.01 -20.63
N PRO A 79 0.36 -5.18 -21.29
CA PRO A 79 -0.29 -6.32 -20.69
C PRO A 79 0.57 -6.91 -19.59
N LYS A 80 -0.08 -7.20 -18.44
CA LYS A 80 0.51 -7.93 -17.33
C LYS A 80 -0.29 -9.20 -17.09
N GLN A 81 0.38 -10.32 -17.11
CA GLN A 81 -0.20 -11.62 -16.82
C GLN A 81 0.04 -11.98 -15.35
N TYR A 82 -1.01 -12.35 -14.63
CA TYR A 82 -0.90 -12.87 -13.27
C TYR A 82 -1.93 -13.98 -13.05
N ARG A 83 -1.45 -15.21 -12.79
CA ARG A 83 -2.29 -16.40 -12.55
C ARG A 83 -3.40 -16.60 -13.59
N GLY A 84 -3.05 -16.44 -14.88
CA GLY A 84 -3.99 -16.62 -16.00
C GLY A 84 -4.97 -15.46 -16.23
N THR A 85 -4.89 -14.39 -15.43
CA THR A 85 -5.61 -13.13 -15.69
C THR A 85 -4.67 -12.17 -16.40
N LEU A 86 -5.11 -11.66 -17.56
CA LEU A 86 -4.44 -10.56 -18.23
C LEU A 86 -5.02 -9.23 -17.71
N MET A 87 -4.13 -8.30 -17.37
CA MET A 87 -4.46 -7.00 -16.82
C MET A 87 -3.74 -5.90 -17.61
N ILE A 88 -4.46 -4.83 -17.92
CA ILE A 88 -3.89 -3.57 -18.43
C ILE A 88 -4.22 -2.44 -17.45
N GLY A 89 -3.35 -1.42 -17.40
CA GLY A 89 -3.53 -0.23 -16.59
C GLY A 89 -2.62 -0.10 -15.37
N SER A 90 -3.16 0.52 -14.33
CA SER A 90 -2.42 0.96 -13.14
C SER A 90 -3.19 0.66 -11.86
N ALA A 91 -2.58 0.95 -10.71
CA ALA A 91 -3.25 0.87 -9.42
C ALA A 91 -4.55 1.71 -9.36
N LYS A 92 -4.60 2.85 -10.07
CA LYS A 92 -5.76 3.76 -10.07
C LYS A 92 -6.92 3.25 -10.92
N TYR A 93 -6.61 2.76 -12.10
CA TYR A 93 -7.58 2.25 -13.05
C TYR A 93 -6.99 1.08 -13.82
N ALA A 94 -7.70 -0.03 -13.82
CA ALA A 94 -7.28 -1.25 -14.48
C ALA A 94 -8.46 -1.96 -15.13
N VAL A 95 -8.15 -2.69 -16.19
CA VAL A 95 -9.08 -3.60 -16.86
C VAL A 95 -8.45 -4.97 -16.92
N THR A 96 -9.19 -6.00 -16.53
CA THR A 96 -8.74 -7.38 -16.49
C THR A 96 -9.62 -8.26 -17.36
N ILE A 97 -9.02 -9.27 -17.97
CA ILE A 97 -9.70 -10.35 -18.68
C ILE A 97 -9.20 -11.69 -18.15
N ASN A 98 -10.13 -12.58 -17.83
CA ASN A 98 -9.82 -13.94 -17.38
C ASN A 98 -10.83 -14.91 -18.00
N SER A 99 -10.34 -16.02 -18.54
CA SER A 99 -11.17 -17.07 -19.13
C SER A 99 -11.14 -18.30 -18.24
N GLN A 100 -12.31 -18.75 -17.77
CA GLN A 100 -12.47 -19.96 -16.94
C GLN A 100 -13.74 -20.70 -17.35
N GLU A 101 -13.65 -22.03 -17.50
CA GLU A 101 -14.80 -22.94 -17.62
C GLU A 101 -15.87 -22.50 -18.62
N GLY A 102 -15.49 -22.25 -19.88
CA GLY A 102 -16.46 -21.89 -20.93
C GLY A 102 -16.84 -20.41 -20.95
N LYS A 103 -16.37 -19.59 -19.99
CA LYS A 103 -16.74 -18.18 -19.87
C LYS A 103 -15.51 -17.28 -19.81
N THR A 104 -15.63 -16.09 -20.38
CA THR A 104 -14.64 -15.03 -20.25
C THR A 104 -15.23 -13.86 -19.48
N ILE A 105 -14.52 -13.43 -18.44
CA ILE A 105 -14.93 -12.33 -17.58
C ILE A 105 -14.00 -11.16 -17.83
N ILE A 106 -14.58 -10.03 -18.25
CA ILE A 106 -13.89 -8.74 -18.32
C ILE A 106 -14.36 -7.88 -17.16
N GLN A 107 -13.43 -7.24 -16.47
CA GLN A 107 -13.74 -6.33 -15.37
C GLN A 107 -12.95 -5.06 -15.48
N SER A 108 -13.61 -3.92 -15.29
CA SER A 108 -12.94 -2.64 -15.08
C SER A 108 -13.07 -2.23 -13.62
N ILE A 109 -12.00 -1.66 -13.08
CA ILE A 109 -11.99 -1.11 -11.72
C ILE A 109 -11.31 0.25 -11.72
N LYS A 110 -12.06 1.29 -11.34
CA LYS A 110 -11.57 2.64 -11.10
C LYS A 110 -11.65 2.93 -9.61
N ARG A 111 -10.50 3.04 -8.94
CA ARG A 111 -10.42 3.20 -7.49
C ARG A 111 -10.69 4.63 -7.05
N SER A 112 -11.33 4.75 -5.89
CA SER A 112 -11.54 6.02 -5.19
C SER A 112 -10.21 6.63 -4.73
N PHE A 113 -10.24 7.88 -4.26
CA PHE A 113 -9.06 8.51 -3.67
C PHE A 113 -8.50 7.69 -2.49
N LEU A 114 -9.36 7.27 -1.57
CA LEU A 114 -8.98 6.41 -0.44
C LEU A 114 -8.41 5.07 -0.92
N GLY A 115 -9.05 4.44 -1.91
CA GLY A 115 -8.56 3.21 -2.53
C GLY A 115 -7.16 3.37 -3.13
N ASN A 116 -6.87 4.52 -3.75
CA ASN A 116 -5.53 4.83 -4.26
C ASN A 116 -4.50 4.99 -3.13
N MET A 117 -4.86 5.63 -2.02
CA MET A 117 -3.96 5.73 -0.87
C MET A 117 -3.67 4.35 -0.25
N ILE A 118 -4.65 3.46 -0.17
CA ILE A 118 -4.44 2.08 0.30
C ILE A 118 -3.54 1.30 -0.67
N MET A 119 -3.67 1.52 -1.98
CA MET A 119 -2.76 0.90 -2.97
C MET A 119 -1.32 1.40 -2.81
N LEU A 120 -1.12 2.68 -2.48
CA LEU A 120 0.19 3.25 -2.16
C LEU A 120 0.78 2.61 -0.89
N HIS A 121 -0.01 2.48 0.18
CA HIS A 121 0.40 1.78 1.41
C HIS A 121 0.85 0.33 1.13
N LYS A 122 0.11 -0.40 0.29
CA LYS A 122 0.37 -1.81 -0.03
C LYS A 122 1.52 -2.04 -1.03
N ALA A 123 2.31 -1.02 -1.34
CA ALA A 123 3.40 -1.06 -2.34
C ALA A 123 2.92 -1.64 -3.69
N LYS A 124 1.75 -1.19 -4.15
CA LYS A 124 1.17 -1.58 -5.45
C LYS A 124 1.22 -0.46 -6.49
N ALA A 125 1.99 0.60 -6.21
CA ALA A 125 2.14 1.75 -7.08
C ALA A 125 3.36 1.59 -8.00
N LYS A 126 3.96 2.71 -8.42
CA LYS A 126 5.19 2.73 -9.21
C LYS A 126 6.41 2.68 -8.28
N TRP A 127 7.50 2.11 -8.80
CA TRP A 127 8.75 1.85 -8.06
C TRP A 127 9.33 3.05 -7.30
N TYR A 128 9.18 4.27 -7.82
CA TYR A 128 9.68 5.48 -7.15
C TYR A 128 8.97 5.73 -5.80
N PHE A 129 7.69 5.36 -5.68
CA PHE A 129 6.96 5.45 -4.42
C PHE A 129 7.38 4.34 -3.46
N ASP A 130 7.73 3.17 -3.98
CA ASP A 130 8.25 2.06 -3.17
C ASP A 130 9.59 2.43 -2.53
N ILE A 131 10.49 3.09 -3.28
CA ILE A 131 11.75 3.63 -2.73
C ILE A 131 11.48 4.63 -1.61
N LEU A 132 10.57 5.57 -1.81
CA LEU A 132 10.17 6.53 -0.77
C LEU A 132 9.60 5.83 0.46
N SER A 133 8.80 4.78 0.26
CA SER A 133 8.21 3.98 1.33
C SER A 133 9.26 3.21 2.14
N ILE A 134 10.27 2.64 1.47
CA ILE A 134 11.42 1.99 2.11
C ILE A 134 12.22 3.00 2.93
N ALA A 135 12.55 4.16 2.34
CA ALA A 135 13.24 5.24 3.03
C ALA A 135 12.46 5.72 4.26
N PHE A 136 11.13 5.84 4.14
CA PHE A 136 10.24 6.17 5.25
C PHE A 136 10.26 5.10 6.35
N GLY A 137 10.21 3.81 6.00
CA GLY A 137 10.31 2.71 6.96
C GLY A 137 11.63 2.71 7.73
N LEU A 138 12.75 2.94 7.05
CA LEU A 138 14.06 3.09 7.70
C LEU A 138 14.11 4.33 8.61
N ALA A 139 13.55 5.45 8.15
CA ALA A 139 13.47 6.67 8.95
C ALA A 139 12.63 6.48 10.22
N LEU A 140 11.52 5.73 10.16
CA LEU A 140 10.72 5.39 11.35
C LEU A 140 11.54 4.66 12.41
N VAL A 141 12.33 3.66 12.02
CA VAL A 141 13.23 2.95 12.95
C VAL A 141 14.23 3.94 13.57
N LEU A 142 14.83 4.81 12.75
CA LEU A 142 15.75 5.84 13.22
C LEU A 142 15.06 6.89 14.12
N PHE A 143 13.77 7.19 13.92
CA PHE A 143 13.00 8.07 14.80
C PHE A 143 12.81 7.46 16.19
N TYR A 144 12.48 6.17 16.28
CA TYR A 144 12.39 5.49 17.58
C TYR A 144 13.74 5.46 18.29
N VAL A 145 14.83 5.09 17.57
CA VAL A 145 16.19 5.09 18.15
C VAL A 145 16.62 6.49 18.59
N SER A 146 16.40 7.51 17.76
CA SER A 146 16.74 8.90 18.11
C SER A 146 15.92 9.43 19.29
N GLY A 147 14.64 9.07 19.39
CA GLY A 147 13.79 9.40 20.55
C GLY A 147 14.31 8.78 21.84
N VAL A 148 14.70 7.50 21.80
CA VAL A 148 15.34 6.82 22.95
C VAL A 148 16.68 7.46 23.29
N ILE A 149 17.54 7.78 22.32
CA ILE A 149 18.81 8.47 22.60
C ILE A 149 18.54 9.84 23.25
N MET A 150 17.58 10.61 22.76
CA MET A 150 17.28 11.92 23.31
C MET A 150 16.80 11.86 24.77
N THR A 151 16.08 10.78 25.14
CA THR A 151 15.41 10.61 26.44
C THR A 151 16.18 9.73 27.44
N ALA A 152 16.83 8.65 27.02
CA ALA A 152 17.61 7.75 27.89
C ALA A 152 18.87 8.39 28.48
N PHE A 153 19.38 9.46 27.87
CA PHE A 153 20.44 10.31 28.43
C PHE A 153 19.92 11.46 29.31
N CYS A 154 18.61 11.58 29.52
CA CYS A 154 18.06 12.35 30.63
C CYS A 154 18.18 11.49 31.90
N LYS A 155 18.99 11.92 32.87
CA LYS A 155 19.14 11.21 34.15
C LYS A 155 17.82 11.08 34.91
N ASN A 156 16.90 12.03 34.71
CA ASN A 156 15.56 11.98 35.25
C ASN A 156 14.67 11.09 34.36
N ASN A 157 13.99 10.13 34.98
CA ASN A 157 12.96 9.26 34.39
C ASN A 157 13.46 8.07 33.53
N ARG A 158 14.76 7.72 33.61
CA ARG A 158 15.33 6.61 32.81
C ARG A 158 14.69 5.25 33.13
N LYS A 159 14.34 5.00 34.39
CA LYS A 159 13.76 3.72 34.82
C LYS A 159 12.36 3.55 34.24
N GLU A 160 11.57 4.60 34.30
CA GLU A 160 10.19 4.71 33.84
C GLU A 160 10.11 4.48 32.32
N ILE A 161 11.03 5.09 31.56
CA ILE A 161 11.15 4.87 30.10
C ILE A 161 11.48 3.42 29.79
N LEU A 162 12.44 2.82 30.50
CA LEU A 162 12.83 1.42 30.28
C LEU A 162 11.71 0.45 30.65
N ILE A 163 10.99 0.70 31.75
CA ILE A 163 9.82 -0.09 32.16
C ILE A 163 8.74 -0.01 31.09
N SER A 164 8.43 1.20 30.60
CA SER A 164 7.44 1.39 29.52
C SER A 164 7.83 0.65 28.24
N LEU A 165 9.12 0.64 27.88
CA LEU A 165 9.61 -0.07 26.70
C LEU A 165 9.44 -1.59 26.87
N VAL A 166 9.85 -2.14 28.01
CA VAL A 166 9.74 -3.58 28.32
C VAL A 166 8.27 -4.02 28.37
N LEU A 167 7.41 -3.24 29.03
CA LEU A 167 5.96 -3.51 29.06
C LEU A 167 5.37 -3.50 27.65
N GLY A 168 5.77 -2.56 26.79
CA GLY A 168 5.34 -2.53 25.39
C GLY A 168 5.71 -3.80 24.63
N PHE A 169 6.94 -4.30 24.80
CA PHE A 169 7.37 -5.58 24.22
C PHE A 169 6.56 -6.76 24.75
N ILE A 170 6.35 -6.84 26.07
CA ILE A 170 5.58 -7.92 26.71
C ILE A 170 4.14 -7.95 26.19
N VAL A 171 3.45 -6.79 26.21
CA VAL A 171 2.07 -6.68 25.72
C VAL A 171 1.98 -7.08 24.25
N THR A 172 2.91 -6.60 23.42
CA THR A 172 2.94 -6.94 21.99
C THR A 172 3.15 -8.44 21.78
N ALA A 173 4.09 -9.06 22.50
CA ALA A 173 4.37 -10.48 22.39
C ALA A 173 3.20 -11.36 22.85
N ILE A 174 2.56 -11.01 23.96
CA ILE A 174 1.38 -11.73 24.48
C ILE A 174 0.22 -11.64 23.48
N LEU A 175 -0.12 -10.42 23.03
CA LEU A 175 -1.22 -10.23 22.09
C LEU A 175 -0.94 -10.94 20.75
N ALA A 176 0.30 -10.88 20.26
CA ALA A 176 0.70 -11.59 19.05
C ALA A 176 0.56 -13.13 19.22
N TYR A 177 1.05 -13.68 20.34
CA TYR A 177 0.95 -15.11 20.63
C TYR A 177 -0.50 -15.60 20.74
N ILE A 178 -1.40 -14.81 21.34
CA ILE A 178 -2.83 -15.15 21.44
C ILE A 178 -3.54 -15.00 20.08
N SER A 179 -3.04 -14.14 19.20
CA SER A 179 -3.66 -13.85 17.89
C SER A 179 -3.33 -14.85 16.77
N LEU A 180 -2.33 -15.71 16.97
CA LEU A 180 -1.86 -16.72 16.02
C LEU A 180 -2.23 -18.12 16.50
#